data_AF-A0AA88YNS3-F1
#
_entry.id   AF-A0AA88YNS3-F1
#
_cell.length_a   1.000
_cell.length_b   1.000
_cell.length_c   1.000
_cell.angle_alpha   90.00
_cell.angle_beta   90.00
_cell.angle_gamma   90.00
#
_symmetry.space_group_name_H-M   'P 1'
#
loop_
_entity.id
_entity.type
_entity.pdbx_description
1 polymer ?
#
loop_
_entity_poly.entity_id
_entity_poly.type
_entity_poly.pdbx_seq_one_letter_code
_entity_poly.pdbx_strand_id
1 'polypeptide(L)'
;DNKTTIAFTVSSSSNLENHNNQRIVYDKVITNIGNGYNKTTGIFTCPVSGTYVFTWSTMSRTEKQYCYASIYHKGHKLMMSHSYDGGGYEVASNTMVLSLKVDDDVWIGTTHGKYCYGYPYTGFSGWKL
;
A
#
# COMPACT_ATOMS: atom_id res chain seq x y z
N ASP A 1 -29.95 -7.75 7.39
CA ASP A 1 -28.53 -7.44 7.64
C ASP A 1 -27.86 -6.87 6.40
N ASN A 2 -27.84 -5.55 6.24
CA ASN A 2 -27.06 -4.93 5.16
C ASN A 2 -25.58 -4.94 5.56
N LYS A 3 -24.84 -5.95 5.11
CA LYS A 3 -23.37 -5.94 5.20
C LYS A 3 -22.86 -4.79 4.34
N THR A 4 -22.36 -3.72 4.95
CA THR A 4 -21.68 -2.64 4.22
C THR A 4 -20.41 -3.19 3.58
N THR A 5 -20.37 -3.21 2.24
CA THR A 5 -19.17 -3.58 1.47
C THR A 5 -18.18 -2.43 1.49
N ILE A 6 -16.94 -2.70 1.90
CA ILE A 6 -15.82 -1.77 1.82
C ILE A 6 -14.68 -2.48 1.11
N ALA A 7 -14.17 -1.89 0.04
CA ALA A 7 -13.06 -2.45 -0.72
C ALA A 7 -12.37 -1.37 -1.57
N PHE A 8 -11.05 -1.45 -1.68
CA PHE A 8 -10.29 -0.59 -2.58
C PHE A 8 -9.13 -1.33 -3.21
N THR A 9 -8.74 -0.88 -4.39
CA THR A 9 -7.52 -1.27 -5.10
C THR A 9 -6.96 -0.05 -5.80
N VAL A 10 -5.70 0.25 -5.52
CA VAL A 10 -4.98 1.41 -6.06
C VAL A 10 -3.58 1.01 -6.52
N SER A 11 -3.02 1.78 -7.44
CA SER A 11 -1.66 1.59 -7.96
C SER A 11 -0.95 2.93 -8.18
N SER A 12 0.38 2.89 -8.26
CA SER A 12 1.18 4.07 -8.61
C SER A 12 1.28 4.20 -10.12
N SER A 13 0.93 5.37 -10.66
CA SER A 13 1.09 5.67 -12.09
C SER A 13 2.53 5.99 -12.49
N SER A 14 3.37 6.38 -11.52
CA SER A 14 4.78 6.75 -11.73
C SER A 14 5.72 5.92 -10.86
N ASN A 15 7.00 5.91 -11.22
CA ASN A 15 8.06 5.37 -10.37
C ASN A 15 8.14 6.17 -9.07
N LEU A 16 8.52 5.50 -7.99
CA LEU A 16 8.80 6.11 -6.69
C LEU A 16 10.32 6.18 -6.53
N GLU A 17 10.92 7.28 -6.96
CA GLU A 17 12.38 7.50 -6.95
C GLU A 17 12.81 8.30 -5.73
N ASN A 18 13.89 7.90 -5.06
CA ASN A 18 14.41 8.56 -3.84
C ASN A 18 13.36 8.75 -2.73
N HIS A 19 12.37 7.88 -2.70
CA HIS A 19 11.25 7.93 -1.77
C HIS A 19 11.68 7.24 -0.47
N ASN A 20 12.35 7.96 0.42
CA ASN A 20 12.86 7.40 1.69
C ASN A 20 12.05 7.92 2.88
N ASN A 21 11.60 7.02 3.76
CA ASN A 21 10.80 7.37 4.95
C ASN A 21 9.56 8.23 4.62
N GLN A 22 8.91 7.93 3.50
CA GLN A 22 7.79 8.70 2.99
C GLN A 22 6.58 7.79 2.73
N ARG A 23 5.39 8.32 2.94
CA ARG A 23 4.13 7.63 2.63
C ARG A 23 3.92 7.57 1.13
N ILE A 24 3.60 6.39 0.61
CA ILE A 24 3.32 6.19 -0.82
C ILE A 24 1.92 6.70 -1.14
N VAL A 25 1.83 7.58 -2.13
CA VAL A 25 0.55 8.03 -2.70
C VAL A 25 0.28 7.23 -3.97
N TYR A 26 -0.72 6.33 -3.91
CA TYR A 26 -1.17 5.58 -5.07
C TYR A 26 -2.27 6.38 -5.77
N ASP A 27 -1.88 7.13 -6.79
CA ASP A 27 -2.72 8.12 -7.47
C ASP A 27 -3.75 7.50 -8.43
N LYS A 28 -3.51 6.26 -8.89
CA LYS A 28 -4.42 5.54 -9.78
C LYS A 28 -5.37 4.67 -8.98
N VAL A 29 -6.64 5.08 -8.94
CA VAL A 29 -7.74 4.34 -8.29
C VAL A 29 -8.40 3.37 -9.28
N ILE A 30 -8.45 2.08 -8.94
CA ILE A 30 -9.19 1.06 -9.69
C ILE A 30 -10.55 0.80 -9.03
N THR A 31 -10.56 0.63 -7.71
CA THR A 31 -11.77 0.43 -6.90
C THR A 31 -11.65 1.26 -5.63
N ASN A 32 -12.76 1.86 -5.15
CA ASN A 32 -12.83 2.56 -3.86
C ASN A 32 -14.25 2.56 -3.27
N ILE A 33 -14.83 1.37 -3.11
CA ILE A 33 -16.16 1.18 -2.54
C ILE A 33 -16.13 1.57 -1.06
N GLY A 34 -17.06 2.44 -0.66
CA GLY A 34 -17.09 3.03 0.68
C GLY A 34 -16.19 4.26 0.85
N ASN A 35 -15.46 4.66 -0.21
CA ASN A 35 -14.63 5.88 -0.28
C ASN A 35 -13.61 6.03 0.87
N GLY A 36 -13.10 4.92 1.41
CA GLY A 36 -12.12 4.95 2.50
C GLY A 36 -10.72 5.37 2.07
N TYR A 37 -10.32 5.12 0.82
CA TYR A 37 -9.00 5.51 0.33
C TYR A 37 -8.97 6.93 -0.24
N ASN A 38 -7.99 7.74 0.17
CA ASN A 38 -7.74 9.07 -0.34
C ASN A 38 -6.50 9.10 -1.25
N LYS A 39 -6.73 9.29 -2.56
CA LYS A 39 -5.67 9.31 -3.59
C LYS A 39 -4.71 10.49 -3.53
N THR A 40 -5.03 11.54 -2.76
CA THR A 40 -4.16 12.71 -2.60
C THR A 40 -3.23 12.50 -1.41
N THR A 41 -3.69 11.84 -0.35
CA THR A 41 -2.89 11.61 0.85
C THR A 41 -2.19 10.26 0.86
N GLY A 42 -2.72 9.24 0.18
CA GLY A 42 -2.21 7.87 0.23
C GLY A 42 -2.76 7.03 1.39
N ILE A 43 -3.77 7.54 2.11
CA ILE A 43 -4.29 6.95 3.35
C ILE A 43 -5.63 6.27 3.08
N PHE A 44 -5.79 5.05 3.62
CA PHE A 44 -7.10 4.46 3.87
C PHE A 44 -7.57 4.83 5.28
N THR A 45 -8.69 5.53 5.39
CA THR A 45 -9.36 5.85 6.66
C THR A 45 -10.57 4.94 6.80
N CYS A 46 -10.62 4.17 7.87
CA CYS A 46 -11.64 3.16 8.10
C CYS A 46 -13.05 3.78 8.21
N PRO A 47 -13.97 3.53 7.25
CA PRO A 47 -15.30 4.14 7.28
C PRO A 47 -16.26 3.40 8.22
N VAL A 48 -15.99 2.11 8.50
CA VAL A 48 -16.84 1.23 9.32
C VAL A 48 -15.95 0.27 10.09
N SER A 49 -16.10 0.22 11.42
CA SER A 49 -15.38 -0.73 12.27
C SER A 49 -15.55 -2.18 11.79
N GLY A 50 -14.46 -2.96 11.85
CA GLY A 50 -14.50 -4.36 11.46
C GLY A 50 -13.11 -4.94 11.20
N THR A 51 -13.10 -6.17 10.70
CA THR A 51 -11.87 -6.85 10.27
C THR A 51 -11.63 -6.61 8.80
N TYR A 52 -10.42 -6.18 8.48
CA TYR A 52 -9.97 -5.85 7.13
C TYR A 52 -8.77 -6.70 6.75
N VAL A 53 -8.70 -7.07 5.47
CA VAL A 53 -7.51 -7.61 4.85
C VAL A 53 -6.86 -6.49 4.05
N PHE A 54 -5.55 -6.36 4.18
CA PHE A 54 -4.71 -5.46 3.41
C PHE A 54 -3.62 -6.24 2.71
N THR A 55 -3.36 -5.93 1.45
CA THR A 55 -2.24 -6.51 0.70
C THR A 55 -1.60 -5.43 -0.15
N TRP A 56 -0.27 -5.46 -0.23
CA TRP A 56 0.48 -4.52 -1.06
C TRP A 56 1.60 -5.25 -1.78
N SER A 57 1.99 -4.70 -2.92
CA SER A 57 3.12 -5.16 -3.71
C SER A 57 3.97 -3.98 -4.14
N THR A 58 5.27 -4.23 -4.23
CA THR A 58 6.26 -3.32 -4.79
C THR A 58 7.18 -4.08 -5.71
N MET A 59 7.59 -3.45 -6.80
CA MET A 59 8.57 -4.03 -7.73
C MET A 59 9.86 -3.22 -7.69
N SER A 60 11.01 -3.89 -7.58
CA SER A 60 12.30 -3.31 -7.94
C SER A 60 12.67 -3.72 -9.37
N ARG A 61 13.32 -2.80 -10.09
CA ARG A 61 13.79 -2.99 -11.47
C ARG A 61 15.05 -2.14 -11.65
N THR A 62 15.96 -2.59 -12.49
CA THR A 62 17.24 -1.96 -12.85
C THR A 62 18.36 -2.17 -11.82
N GLU A 63 19.58 -2.31 -12.33
CA GLU A 63 20.76 -2.81 -11.62
C GLU A 63 20.88 -2.30 -10.16
N LYS A 64 20.72 -3.21 -9.20
CA LYS A 64 20.96 -3.00 -7.75
C LYS A 64 20.04 -1.96 -7.11
N GLN A 65 18.79 -1.89 -7.57
CA GLN A 65 17.75 -1.10 -6.92
C GLN A 65 16.99 -1.92 -5.88
N TYR A 66 16.48 -1.24 -4.86
CA TYR A 66 15.68 -1.86 -3.82
C TYR A 66 14.50 -1.00 -3.41
N CYS A 67 13.44 -1.68 -2.99
CA CYS A 67 12.23 -1.06 -2.46
C CYS A 67 11.80 -1.80 -1.19
N TYR A 68 11.80 -1.08 -0.06
CA TYR A 68 11.25 -1.52 1.20
C TYR A 68 9.93 -0.80 1.45
N ALA A 69 8.82 -1.51 1.39
CA ALA A 69 7.51 -0.98 1.70
C ALA A 69 6.98 -1.57 3.00
N SER A 70 6.35 -0.75 3.83
CA SER A 70 5.78 -1.19 5.09
C SER A 70 4.37 -0.66 5.26
N ILE A 71 3.51 -1.47 5.86
CA ILE A 71 2.19 -1.06 6.29
C ILE A 71 2.28 -0.37 7.66
N TYR A 72 1.57 0.74 7.77
CA TYR A 72 1.44 1.53 8.98
C TYR A 72 -0.02 1.56 9.39
N HIS A 73 -0.27 1.46 10.70
CA HIS A 73 -1.58 1.66 11.32
C HIS A 73 -1.39 2.60 12.50
N LYS A 74 -2.17 3.70 12.54
CA LYS A 74 -2.02 4.76 13.57
C LYS A 74 -0.59 5.31 13.70
N GLY A 75 0.15 5.38 12.60
CA GLY A 75 1.53 5.86 12.58
C GLY A 75 2.58 4.83 13.02
N HIS A 76 2.18 3.64 13.46
CA HIS A 76 3.11 2.57 13.82
C HIS A 76 3.38 1.66 12.62
N LYS A 77 4.66 1.40 12.33
CA LYS A 77 5.09 0.42 11.33
C LYS A 77 4.83 -0.99 11.86
N LEU A 78 4.06 -1.81 11.14
CA LEU A 78 3.67 -3.15 11.60
C LEU A 78 4.36 -4.29 10.85
N MET A 79 4.40 -4.23 9.52
CA MET A 79 4.95 -5.29 8.69
C MET A 79 5.58 -4.71 7.41
N MET A 80 6.57 -5.41 6.85
CA MET A 80 7.39 -4.95 5.74
C MET A 80 7.46 -5.98 4.60
N SER A 81 7.61 -5.50 3.38
CA SER A 81 8.07 -6.24 2.20
C SER A 81 9.36 -5.62 1.68
N HIS A 82 10.23 -6.44 1.11
CA HIS A 82 11.53 -6.02 0.60
C HIS A 82 11.81 -6.70 -0.73
N SER A 83 12.15 -5.90 -1.74
CA SER A 83 12.66 -6.35 -3.04
C SER A 83 14.05 -5.76 -3.28
N TYR A 84 14.98 -6.55 -3.79
CA TYR A 84 16.35 -6.16 -4.13
C TYR A 84 16.75 -6.76 -5.48
N ASP A 85 16.69 -5.93 -6.51
CA ASP A 85 17.00 -6.41 -7.85
C ASP A 85 18.51 -6.59 -8.07
N GLY A 86 18.92 -7.79 -8.46
CA GLY A 86 20.29 -8.12 -8.89
C GLY A 86 20.59 -7.83 -10.37
N GLY A 87 19.64 -7.36 -11.17
CA GLY A 87 19.81 -7.07 -12.61
C GLY A 87 18.63 -7.47 -13.51
N GLY A 88 17.41 -7.45 -12.99
CA GLY A 88 16.16 -7.94 -13.58
C GLY A 88 14.92 -7.28 -12.93
N TYR A 89 13.95 -8.10 -12.51
CA TYR A 89 12.70 -7.66 -11.89
C TYR A 89 12.43 -8.52 -10.67
N GLU A 90 12.16 -7.88 -9.53
CA GLU A 90 11.72 -8.59 -8.32
C GLU A 90 10.45 -7.92 -7.78
N VAL A 91 9.47 -8.73 -7.43
CA VAL A 91 8.26 -8.27 -6.75
C VAL A 91 8.30 -8.77 -5.31
N ALA A 92 8.10 -7.85 -4.38
CA ALA A 92 7.85 -8.17 -2.99
C ALA A 92 6.42 -7.78 -2.64
N SER A 93 5.69 -8.72 -2.06
CA SER A 93 4.32 -8.51 -1.58
C SER A 93 4.17 -9.01 -0.16
N ASN A 94 3.23 -8.44 0.58
CA ASN A 94 2.83 -8.97 1.87
C ASN A 94 1.34 -8.74 2.11
N THR A 95 0.78 -9.42 3.10
CA THR A 95 -0.64 -9.39 3.43
C THR A 95 -0.81 -9.36 4.94
N MET A 96 -1.75 -8.55 5.41
CA MET A 96 -2.02 -8.38 6.83
C MET A 96 -3.52 -8.29 7.09
N VAL A 97 -3.96 -8.92 8.18
CA VAL A 97 -5.33 -8.81 8.69
C VAL A 97 -5.33 -7.90 9.90
N LEU A 98 -6.22 -6.91 9.91
CA LEU A 98 -6.32 -5.90 10.96
C LEU A 98 -7.77 -5.74 11.43
N SER A 99 -7.95 -5.64 12.75
CA SER A 99 -9.19 -5.15 13.34
C SER A 99 -9.12 -3.64 13.47
N LEU A 100 -9.99 -2.93 12.77
CA LEU A 100 -10.01 -1.47 12.73
C LEU A 100 -11.25 -0.91 13.41
N LYS A 101 -11.09 0.24 14.05
CA LYS A 101 -12.21 1.11 14.44
C LYS A 101 -12.45 2.15 13.34
N VAL A 102 -13.64 2.76 13.32
CA VAL A 102 -13.90 3.95 12.50
C VAL A 102 -12.81 4.99 12.74
N ASP A 103 -12.39 5.66 11.67
CA ASP A 103 -11.31 6.66 11.62
C ASP A 103 -9.89 6.14 11.89
N ASP A 104 -9.71 4.83 12.04
CA ASP A 104 -8.36 4.25 12.02
C ASP A 104 -7.73 4.41 10.63
N ASP A 105 -6.52 4.95 10.60
CA ASP A 105 -5.75 5.15 9.37
C ASP A 105 -4.78 4.00 9.10
N VAL A 106 -4.77 3.53 7.85
CA VAL A 106 -3.85 2.54 7.30
C VAL A 106 -3.21 3.05 6.02
N TRP A 107 -1.90 2.93 5.88
CA TRP A 107 -1.18 3.37 4.69
C TRP A 107 0.13 2.60 4.48
N ILE A 108 0.66 2.66 3.26
CA ILE A 108 1.97 2.09 2.93
C ILE A 108 3.00 3.21 2.87
N GLY A 109 4.16 3.01 3.49
CA GLY A 109 5.30 3.90 3.40
C GLY A 109 6.57 3.17 2.99
N THR A 110 7.48 3.89 2.37
CA THR A 110 8.82 3.40 2.12
C THR A 110 9.69 3.60 3.36
N THR A 111 10.43 2.58 3.80
CA THR A 111 11.44 2.74 4.88
C THR A 111 12.80 3.07 4.29
N HIS A 112 13.21 2.29 3.28
CA HIS A 112 14.37 2.53 2.43
C HIS A 112 13.91 2.33 0.99
N GLY A 113 13.93 3.37 0.18
CA GLY A 113 13.39 3.34 -1.17
C GLY A 113 14.29 4.13 -2.10
N LYS A 114 15.30 3.44 -2.67
CA LYS A 114 16.09 4.05 -3.74
C LYS A 114 15.23 4.17 -5.00
N TYR A 115 14.45 3.13 -5.30
CA TYR A 115 13.59 3.07 -6.47
C TYR A 115 12.53 1.97 -6.34
N CYS A 116 11.25 2.32 -6.39
CA CYS A 116 10.16 1.36 -6.61
C CYS A 116 9.59 1.60 -8.01
N TYR A 117 9.55 0.55 -8.83
CA TYR A 117 9.04 0.63 -10.19
C TYR A 117 7.52 0.83 -10.18
N GLY A 118 7.10 1.94 -10.79
CA GLY A 118 5.69 2.32 -10.98
C GLY A 118 5.07 1.59 -12.16
N TYR A 119 3.88 2.03 -12.59
CA TYR A 119 3.16 1.50 -13.77
C TYR A 119 2.65 0.07 -13.59
N PRO A 120 1.35 -0.12 -13.35
CA PRO A 120 0.76 -0.66 -12.11
C PRO A 120 1.46 -1.84 -11.37
N TYR A 121 2.79 -1.99 -11.37
CA TYR A 121 3.46 -3.06 -10.62
C TYR A 121 3.47 -2.85 -9.09
N THR A 122 3.40 -1.59 -8.66
CA THR A 122 3.32 -1.20 -7.26
C THR A 122 1.88 -0.84 -6.91
N GLY A 123 1.28 -1.58 -5.98
CA GLY A 123 -0.14 -1.49 -5.65
C GLY A 123 -0.46 -1.75 -4.19
N PHE A 124 -1.65 -1.30 -3.79
CA PHE A 124 -2.20 -1.47 -2.46
C PHE A 124 -3.69 -1.75 -2.57
N SER A 125 -4.15 -2.82 -1.90
CA SER A 125 -5.56 -3.21 -1.86
C SER A 125 -5.98 -3.53 -0.44
N GLY A 126 -7.26 -3.37 -0.16
CA GLY A 126 -7.84 -3.87 1.06
C GLY A 126 -9.36 -3.94 1.02
N TRP A 127 -9.93 -4.82 1.85
CA TRP A 127 -11.37 -5.03 1.91
C TRP A 127 -11.80 -5.48 3.29
N LYS A 128 -13.05 -5.16 3.64
CA LYS A 128 -13.69 -5.61 4.89
C LYS A 128 -14.23 -7.03 4.72
N LEU A 129 -14.05 -7.87 5.74
CA LEU A 129 -14.67 -9.20 5.86
C LEU A 129 -16.16 -9.12 6.27
#